data_AF-A0A9E6SH90-F1
#
_entry.id   AF-A0A9E6SH90-F1
#
_cell.length_a   1.000
_cell.length_b   1.000
_cell.length_c   1.000
_cell.angle_alpha   90.00
_cell.angle_beta   90.00
_cell.angle_gamma   90.00
#
_symmetry.space_group_name_H-M   'P 1'
#
loop_
_entity.id
_entity.type
_entity.pdbx_description
1 polymer ?
#
loop_
_entity_poly.entity_id
_entity_poly.type
_entity_poly.pdbx_seq_one_letter_code
_entity_poly.pdbx_strand_id
1 'polypeptide(L)' 'MFPYDRFVKYEELTALLRDAVAKFPRLAKLAPIGESYEGRPVWCVTLTNFDTGNDTDKPAFYVDANIHATELSGSVAA' A
#
# COMPACT_ATOMS: atom_id res chain seq x y z
N MET A 1 -3.26 12.13 7.20
CA MET A 1 -4.55 11.58 6.73
C MET A 1 -4.52 11.64 5.23
N PHE A 2 -5.07 10.66 4.51
CA PHE A 2 -5.08 10.69 3.05
C PHE A 2 -5.90 11.89 2.54
N PRO A 3 -5.41 12.65 1.56
CA PRO A 3 -6.20 13.68 0.89
C PRO A 3 -7.18 13.02 -0.08
N TYR A 4 -8.45 13.41 -0.03
CA TYR A 4 -9.51 12.89 -0.91
C TYR A 4 -10.03 13.96 -1.90
N ASP A 5 -9.33 15.10 -1.98
CA ASP A 5 -9.64 16.24 -2.84
C ASP A 5 -8.70 16.34 -4.06
N ARG A 6 -7.69 15.47 -4.15
CA ARG A 6 -6.72 15.42 -5.26
C ARG A 6 -6.04 14.06 -5.38
N PHE A 7 -5.45 13.80 -6.56
CA PHE A 7 -4.56 12.67 -6.77
C PHE A 7 -3.13 13.03 -6.35
N VAL A 8 -2.53 12.19 -5.51
CA VAL A 8 -1.17 12.38 -4.98
C VAL A 8 -0.13 11.77 -5.92
N LYS A 9 1.10 12.30 -5.88
CA LYS A 9 2.23 11.71 -6.61
C LYS A 9 2.85 10.56 -5.81
N TYR A 10 3.65 9.74 -6.49
CA TYR A 10 4.32 8.57 -5.91
C TYR A 10 5.02 8.84 -4.56
N GLU A 11 5.80 9.91 -4.46
CA GLU A 11 6.55 10.23 -3.23
C GLU A 11 5.62 10.55 -2.06
N GLU A 12 4.54 11.28 -2.32
CA GLU A 12 3.55 11.62 -1.32
C GLU A 12 2.72 10.39 -0.91
N LEU A 13 2.31 9.56 -1.88
CA LEU A 13 1.65 8.29 -1.59
C LEU A 13 2.54 7.39 -0.72
N THR A 14 3.83 7.31 -1.04
CA THR A 14 4.82 6.55 -0.26
C THR A 14 4.91 7.04 1.18
N ALA A 15 4.95 8.36 1.39
CA ALA A 15 4.95 8.95 2.73
C ALA A 15 3.64 8.63 3.49
N LEU A 16 2.49 8.76 2.83
CA LEU A 16 1.19 8.45 3.43
C LEU A 16 1.07 6.97 3.85
N LEU A 17 1.56 6.04 3.03
CA LEU A 17 1.57 4.61 3.36
C LEU A 17 2.48 4.32 4.57
N ARG A 18 3.69 4.91 4.60
CA ARG A 18 4.61 4.77 5.74
C ARG A 18 4.01 5.29 7.04
N ASP A 19 3.41 6.48 7.00
CA ASP A 19 2.75 7.09 8.15
C ASP A 19 1.56 6.27 8.65
N ALA A 20 0.78 5.68 7.73
CA ALA A 20 -0.35 4.84 8.06
C ALA A 20 0.10 3.54 8.75
N VAL A 21 1.10 2.86 8.20
CA VAL A 21 1.65 1.63 8.77
C VAL A 21 2.31 1.89 10.12
N ALA A 22 3.05 2.99 10.29
CA ALA A 22 3.70 3.34 11.55
C ALA A 22 2.70 3.53 12.72
N LYS A 23 1.45 3.91 12.44
CA LYS A 23 0.40 4.06 13.46
C LYS A 23 -0.19 2.72 13.91
N PHE A 24 -0.08 1.67 13.09
CA PHE A 24 -0.70 0.38 13.36
C PHE A 24 0.27 -0.79 13.15
N PRO A 25 1.43 -0.82 13.85
CA PRO A 25 2.49 -1.80 13.60
C PRO A 25 2.10 -3.26 13.91
N ARG A 26 1.04 -3.47 14.71
CA ARG A 26 0.47 -4.81 14.97
C ARG A 26 -0.54 -5.28 13.92
N LEU A 27 -0.95 -4.40 13.00
CA LEU A 27 -1.99 -4.69 12.01
C LEU A 27 -1.52 -4.52 10.56
N ALA A 28 -0.44 -3.76 10.34
CA ALA A 28 0.01 -3.39 9.01
C ALA A 28 1.53 -3.52 8.88
N LYS A 29 1.99 -3.97 7.71
CA LYS A 29 3.41 -3.93 7.30
C LYS A 29 3.49 -3.41 5.88
N LEU A 30 4.45 -2.53 5.61
CA LEU A 30 4.77 -2.03 4.27
C LEU A 30 6.04 -2.71 3.79
N ALA A 31 5.99 -3.33 2.61
CA ALA A 31 7.17 -3.92 1.98
C ALA A 31 7.15 -3.67 0.46
N PRO A 32 8.33 -3.54 -0.17
CA PRO A 32 8.42 -3.58 -1.62
C PRO A 32 8.19 -5.02 -2.10
N ILE A 33 7.31 -5.20 -3.09
CA ILE A 33 7.10 -6.49 -3.78
C ILE A 33 7.89 -6.58 -5.09
N GLY A 34 8.63 -5.52 -5.41
CA GLY A 34 9.48 -5.41 -6.58
C GLY A 34 9.96 -3.99 -6.77
N GLU A 35 10.64 -3.78 -7.88
CA GLU A 35 11.15 -2.49 -8.33
C GLU A 35 10.60 -2.24 -9.75
N SER A 36 10.17 -1.02 -10.03
CA SER A 36 9.74 -0.63 -11.36
C SER A 36 10.93 -0.56 -12.31
N TYR A 37 10.67 -0.46 -13.61
CA TYR A 37 11.72 -0.29 -14.61
C TYR A 37 12.64 0.92 -14.32
N GLU A 38 12.10 2.00 -13.78
CA GLU A 38 12.85 3.22 -13.45
C GLU A 38 13.41 3.24 -12.02
N GLY A 39 13.40 2.09 -11.33
CA GLY A 39 14.02 1.94 -10.03
C GLY A 39 13.16 2.37 -8.83
N ARG A 40 11.84 2.48 -9.00
CA ARG A 40 10.94 2.84 -7.89
C ARG A 40 10.41 1.59 -7.19
N PRO A 41 10.46 1.49 -5.86
CA PRO A 41 9.78 0.44 -5.12
C PRO A 41 8.29 0.35 -5.46
N VAL A 42 7.83 -0.84 -5.81
CA VAL A 42 6.40 -1.16 -5.91
C VAL A 42 5.94 -1.61 -4.54
N TRP A 43 5.20 -0.74 -3.86
CA TRP A 43 4.78 -0.95 -2.48
C TRP A 43 3.58 -1.88 -2.36
N CYS A 44 3.59 -2.73 -1.33
CA CYS A 44 2.43 -3.49 -0.88
C CYS A 44 2.26 -3.29 0.64
N VAL A 45 1.03 -3.04 1.06
CA VAL A 45 0.65 -3.06 2.49
C VAL A 45 -0.02 -4.39 2.79
N THR A 46 0.61 -5.18 3.65
CA THR A 46 -0.03 -6.37 4.23
C THR A 46 -0.84 -5.95 5.44
N LEU A 47 -2.15 -6.21 5.43
CA LEU A 47 -3.06 -6.00 6.56
C LEU A 47 -3.50 -7.33 7.16
N THR A 48 -3.16 -7.57 8.43
CA THR A 48 -3.64 -8.73 9.18
C THR A 48 -3.48 -8.48 10.68
N ASN A 49 -4.27 -9.16 11.51
CA ASN A 49 -3.97 -9.20 12.95
C ASN A 49 -2.80 -10.16 13.20
N PHE A 50 -1.58 -9.64 13.35
CA PHE A 50 -0.39 -10.46 13.55
C PHE A 50 -0.38 -11.20 14.90
N ASP A 51 -1.21 -10.79 15.87
CA ASP A 51 -1.33 -11.48 17.16
C ASP A 51 -2.06 -12.84 17.03
N THR A 52 -2.75 -13.09 15.91
CA THR A 52 -3.46 -14.35 15.63
C THR A 52 -2.76 -15.27 14.63
N GLY A 53 -1.49 -15.00 14.33
CA GLY A 53 -0.66 -15.78 13.39
C GLY A 53 -0.17 -14.93 12.22
N ASN A 54 0.68 -15.53 11.37
CA ASN A 54 1.27 -14.84 10.23
C ASN A 54 0.23 -14.59 9.13
N ASP A 55 0.48 -13.60 8.28
CA ASP A 55 -0.30 -13.31 7.08
C ASP A 55 -0.30 -14.49 6.09
N THR A 56 0.80 -15.23 6.00
CA THR A 56 0.95 -16.39 5.10
C THR A 56 0.13 -17.61 5.50
N ASP A 57 -0.34 -17.66 6.74
CA ASP A 57 -1.06 -18.81 7.30
C ASP A 57 -2.59 -18.63 7.23
N LYS A 58 -3.05 -17.53 6.64
CA LYS A 58 -4.47 -17.11 6.57
C LYS A 58 -4.88 -16.91 5.11
N PRO A 59 -6.16 -17.15 4.73
CA PRO A 59 -6.64 -16.78 3.40
C PRO A 59 -6.49 -15.27 3.18
N ALA A 60 -6.07 -14.90 1.99
CA ALA A 60 -5.82 -13.52 1.62
C ALA A 60 -6.85 -13.02 0.59
N PHE A 61 -7.17 -11.74 0.71
CA PHE A 61 -7.81 -10.96 -0.36
C PHE A 61 -6.77 -9.99 -0.90
N TYR A 62 -6.60 -9.96 -2.21
CA TYR A 62 -5.61 -9.13 -2.88
C TYR A 62 -6.31 -8.01 -3.66
N VAL A 63 -5.82 -6.79 -3.48
CA VAL A 63 -6.25 -5.60 -4.21
C VAL A 63 -5.03 -4.96 -4.82
N ASP A 64 -5.06 -4.75 -6.13
CA ASP A 64 -4.16 -3.86 -6.84
C ASP A 64 -4.97 -2.86 -7.66
N ALA A 65 -4.38 -1.72 -7.95
CA ALA A 65 -4.99 -0.68 -8.74
C ALA A 65 -3.93 0.17 -9.44
N ASN A 66 -4.40 0.99 -10.39
CA ASN A 66 -3.58 1.95 -11.13
C ASN A 66 -2.45 1.30 -11.96
N ILE A 67 -2.67 0.07 -12.47
CA ILE A 67 -1.79 -0.56 -13.46
C ILE A 67 -1.63 0.30 -14.73
N HIS A 68 -2.70 0.96 -15.16
CA HIS A 68 -2.65 2.01 -16.17
C HIS A 68 -2.43 3.36 -15.50
N ALA A 69 -1.32 4.03 -15.83
CA ALA A 69 -0.90 5.27 -15.18
C ALA A 69 -1.93 6.41 -15.27
N THR A 70 -2.79 6.42 -16.28
CA THR A 70 -3.80 7.46 -16.49
C THR A 70 -5.11 7.23 -15.72
N GLU A 71 -5.34 6.03 -15.19
CA GLU A 71 -6.56 5.68 -14.44
C GLU A 71 -6.44 6.03 -12.95
N LEU A 72 -6.26 7.32 -12.67
CA LEU A 72 -5.84 7.84 -11.37
C LEU A 72 -6.76 7.46 -10.20
N SER A 73 -8.05 7.23 -10.44
CA SER A 73 -9.01 6.83 -9.40
C SER A 73 -8.56 5.59 -8.63
N GLY A 74 -7.84 4.66 -9.28
CA GLY A 74 -7.29 3.48 -8.63
C GLY A 74 -6.31 3.79 -7.50
N SER A 75 -5.51 4.86 -7.63
CA SER A 75 -4.49 5.25 -6.64
C SER A 75 -5.06 5.75 -5.30
N VAL A 76 -6.36 6.03 -5.25
CA VAL A 76 -7.06 6.56 -4.06
C VAL A 76 -8.11 5.56 -3.55
N ALA A 77 -8.62 4.69 -4.42
CA ALA A 77 -9.65 3.72 -4.07
C ALA A 77 -9.11 2.46 -3.36
N ALA A 78 -7.88 2.05 -3.70
CA ALA A 78 -7.18 0.94 -3.06
C ALA A 78 -6.47 1.40 -1.77
#